data_AF-A0A821RQE3-F1
#
_entry.id   AF-A0A821RQE3-F1
#
_cell.length_a   1.000
_cell.length_b   1.000
_cell.length_c   1.000
_cell.angle_alpha   90.00
_cell.angle_beta   90.00
_cell.angle_gamma   90.00
#
_symmetry.space_group_name_H-M   'P 1'
#
loop_
_entity.id
_entity.type
_entity.pdbx_description
1 polymer ?
#
loop_
_entity_poly.entity_id
_entity_poly.type
_entity_poly.pdbx_seq_one_letter_code
_entity_poly.pdbx_strand_id
1 'polypeptide(L)'
;QQEYYTKTNDDMPQWSILTTPQPTILIFHDESTYRSGEMSARRWIIDNNAPFFNKGKGRSVMISHYIVQHPSGPFFRLNGQEWSDAVKKYPELLDEININYEEYSATAFINIGVDDYFGNEIVLDQFDRLFKLLKFKKDFKNHLIDATVDNARTHTAK
;
A
#
# COMPACT_ATOMS: atom_id res chain seq x y z
N GLN A 1 11.45 7.75 -18.31
CA GLN A 1 10.78 7.43 -17.03
C GLN A 1 11.39 6.11 -16.57
N GLN A 2 11.78 6.00 -15.31
CA GLN A 2 12.25 4.73 -14.77
C GLN A 2 11.01 3.90 -14.43
N GLU A 3 10.90 2.71 -15.00
CA GLU A 3 9.82 1.76 -14.71
C GLU A 3 10.19 0.96 -13.46
N TYR A 4 9.23 0.81 -12.53
CA TYR A 4 9.46 0.13 -11.23
C TYR A 4 9.39 -1.40 -11.33
N TYR A 5 8.85 -1.91 -12.44
CA TYR A 5 8.76 -3.32 -12.75
C TYR A 5 8.68 -3.53 -14.26
N THR A 6 9.00 -4.74 -14.70
CA THR A 6 8.72 -5.21 -16.06
C THR A 6 7.74 -6.37 -16.01
N LYS A 7 7.02 -6.62 -17.09
CA LYS A 7 6.21 -7.83 -17.22
C LYS A 7 7.03 -8.95 -17.87
N THR A 8 6.90 -10.17 -17.35
CA THR A 8 7.48 -11.37 -17.97
C THR A 8 6.64 -11.80 -19.18
N ASN A 9 7.11 -12.80 -19.93
CA ASN A 9 6.39 -13.37 -21.07
C ASN A 9 5.01 -13.96 -20.68
N ASP A 10 4.82 -14.29 -19.40
CA ASP A 10 3.57 -14.83 -18.85
C ASP A 10 2.66 -13.73 -18.26
N ASP A 11 2.91 -12.46 -18.59
CA ASP A 11 2.23 -11.26 -18.09
C ASP A 11 2.36 -11.03 -16.57
N MET A 12 3.26 -11.76 -15.91
CA MET A 12 3.53 -11.63 -14.48
C MET A 12 4.51 -10.47 -14.22
N PRO A 13 4.28 -9.64 -13.19
CA PRO A 13 5.20 -8.55 -12.87
C PRO A 13 6.50 -9.09 -12.24
N GLN A 14 7.63 -8.53 -12.67
CA GLN A 14 8.95 -8.75 -12.12
C GLN A 14 9.53 -7.40 -11.65
N TRP A 15 9.71 -7.27 -10.35
CA TRP A 15 10.25 -6.07 -9.70
C TRP A 15 11.72 -5.87 -10.06
N SER A 16 12.09 -4.64 -10.42
CA SER A 16 13.48 -4.31 -10.74
C SER A 16 14.30 -4.14 -9.46
N ILE A 17 15.30 -4.99 -9.25
CA ILE A 17 16.27 -4.86 -8.14
C ILE A 17 17.32 -3.80 -8.55
N LEU A 18 17.47 -2.75 -7.74
CA LEU A 18 18.42 -1.67 -8.00
C LEU A 18 19.74 -1.90 -7.24
N THR A 19 20.88 -1.81 -7.93
CA THR A 19 22.21 -2.11 -7.37
C THR A 19 23.15 -0.89 -7.31
N THR A 20 22.61 0.34 -7.19
CA THR A 20 23.36 1.59 -7.43
C THR A 20 23.52 2.51 -6.21
N PRO A 21 24.52 3.42 -6.20
CA PRO A 21 24.92 4.23 -5.03
C PRO A 21 24.13 5.54 -4.81
N GLN A 22 22.98 5.71 -5.46
CA GLN A 22 22.09 6.86 -5.18
C GLN A 22 21.33 6.64 -3.86
N PRO A 23 20.81 7.70 -3.22
CA PRO A 23 19.97 7.52 -2.03
C PRO A 23 18.71 6.73 -2.43
N THR A 24 18.55 5.56 -1.82
CA THR A 24 17.46 4.62 -2.11
C THR A 24 16.44 4.64 -0.98
N ILE A 25 15.16 4.71 -1.35
CA ILE A 25 14.02 4.56 -0.46
C ILE A 25 13.51 3.14 -0.61
N LEU A 26 13.53 2.40 0.49
CA LEU A 26 12.95 1.06 0.57
C LEU A 26 11.47 1.17 0.92
N ILE A 27 10.62 0.55 0.12
CA ILE A 27 9.19 0.41 0.37
C ILE A 27 8.86 -1.08 0.51
N PHE A 28 8.25 -1.44 1.63
CA PHE A 28 7.81 -2.80 1.92
C PHE A 28 6.30 -2.88 1.87
N HIS A 29 5.78 -3.90 1.20
CA HIS A 29 4.37 -4.27 1.29
C HIS A 29 4.18 -5.40 2.30
N ASP A 30 3.14 -5.28 3.12
CA ASP A 30 2.73 -6.33 4.07
C ASP A 30 1.21 -6.30 4.27
N GLU A 31 0.65 -7.46 4.59
CA GLU A 31 -0.77 -7.67 4.88
C GLU A 31 -0.94 -8.16 6.32
N SER A 32 -1.63 -7.36 7.13
CA SER A 32 -1.81 -7.64 8.56
C SER A 32 -3.29 -7.73 8.92
N THR A 33 -3.66 -8.76 9.68
CA THR A 33 -5.02 -8.93 10.22
C THR A 33 -5.07 -8.54 11.70
N TYR A 34 -6.02 -7.67 12.06
CA TYR A 34 -6.24 -7.18 13.41
C TYR A 34 -7.61 -7.62 13.92
N ARG A 35 -7.67 -8.16 15.13
CA ARG A 35 -8.93 -8.57 15.77
C ARG A 35 -9.41 -7.54 16.79
N SER A 36 -10.72 -7.45 16.97
CA SER A 36 -11.33 -6.61 18.01
C SER A 36 -10.79 -6.99 19.40
N GLY A 37 -10.16 -6.03 20.09
CA GLY A 37 -9.56 -6.24 21.42
C GLY A 37 -8.07 -6.54 21.43
N GLU A 38 -7.42 -6.74 20.27
CA GLU A 38 -5.96 -6.86 20.19
C GLU A 38 -5.29 -5.48 20.38
N MET A 39 -4.92 -5.18 21.62
CA MET A 39 -4.22 -3.95 22.01
C MET A 39 -2.71 -3.99 21.76
N SER A 40 -2.13 -5.14 21.42
CA SER A 40 -0.69 -5.32 21.24
C SER A 40 -0.18 -4.82 19.88
N ALA A 41 -1.07 -4.62 18.90
CA ALA A 41 -0.71 -4.31 17.52
C ALA A 41 -0.61 -2.80 17.22
N ARG A 42 -0.44 -1.95 18.25
CA ARG A 42 -0.37 -0.47 18.15
C ARG A 42 0.74 0.06 17.24
N ARG A 43 1.74 -0.76 16.92
CA ARG A 43 2.88 -0.38 16.07
C ARG A 43 2.45 -0.04 14.63
N TRP A 44 1.22 -0.38 14.26
CA TRP A 44 0.63 -0.19 12.94
C TRP A 44 -0.50 0.84 12.88
N ILE A 45 -0.67 1.62 13.94
CA ILE A 45 -1.67 2.69 13.96
C ILE A 45 -1.11 3.89 13.20
N ILE A 46 -1.70 4.19 12.05
CA ILE A 46 -1.39 5.38 11.26
C ILE A 46 -2.06 6.59 11.95
N ASP A 47 -1.27 7.62 12.27
CA ASP A 47 -1.74 8.91 12.81
C ASP A 47 -2.70 8.84 14.02
N ASN A 48 -2.52 7.87 14.93
CA ASN A 48 -3.43 7.59 16.07
C ASN A 48 -4.89 7.26 15.68
N ASN A 49 -5.20 7.15 14.40
CA ASN A 49 -6.47 6.65 13.90
C ASN A 49 -6.35 5.14 13.81
N ALA A 50 -6.73 4.45 14.88
CA ALA A 50 -7.02 3.02 14.77
C ALA A 50 -8.27 2.90 13.87
N PRO A 51 -8.26 2.12 12.77
CA PRO A 51 -9.47 1.91 11.98
C PRO A 51 -10.56 1.10 12.72
N PHE A 52 -10.44 0.86 14.04
CA PHE A 52 -11.02 -0.31 14.72
C PHE A 52 -11.70 0.06 16.04
N PHE A 53 -13.00 -0.09 16.31
CA PHE A 53 -14.22 -0.53 15.59
C PHE A 53 -15.44 -0.05 16.41
N ASN A 54 -16.61 0.10 15.78
CA ASN A 54 -17.90 -0.11 16.45
C ASN A 54 -18.13 -1.63 16.53
N LYS A 55 -18.43 -2.19 17.72
CA LYS A 55 -18.51 -3.65 18.04
C LYS A 55 -19.35 -4.57 17.11
N GLY A 56 -20.05 -4.03 16.10
CA GLY A 56 -21.05 -4.74 15.30
C GLY A 56 -20.69 -5.13 13.86
N LYS A 57 -19.68 -4.53 13.21
CA LYS A 57 -19.32 -4.84 11.80
C LYS A 57 -17.90 -5.41 11.72
N GLY A 58 -17.78 -6.71 11.48
CA GLY A 58 -16.49 -7.41 11.35
C GLY A 58 -15.75 -7.52 12.69
N ARG A 59 -15.51 -8.74 13.17
CA ARG A 59 -14.69 -8.93 14.40
C ARG A 59 -13.20 -8.70 14.13
N SER A 60 -12.82 -8.46 12.88
CA SER A 60 -11.45 -8.31 12.42
C SER A 60 -11.40 -7.51 11.13
N VAL A 61 -10.28 -6.85 10.87
CA VAL A 61 -9.96 -6.20 9.58
C VAL A 61 -8.60 -6.68 9.14
N MET A 62 -8.46 -6.82 7.83
CA MET A 62 -7.16 -6.97 7.19
C MET A 62 -6.77 -5.63 6.55
N ILE A 63 -5.54 -5.19 6.81
CA ILE A 63 -4.93 -4.01 6.20
C ILE A 63 -3.82 -4.49 5.28
N SER A 64 -3.79 -3.97 4.06
CA SER A 64 -2.66 -4.04 3.13
C SER A 64 -1.98 -2.68 3.14
N HIS A 65 -0.73 -2.61 3.61
CA HIS A 65 -0.02 -1.34 3.81
C HIS A 65 1.34 -1.28 3.11
N TYR A 66 1.81 -0.05 2.89
CA TYR A 66 3.13 0.24 2.34
C TYR A 66 4.00 0.99 3.36
N ILE A 67 4.99 0.28 3.89
CA ILE A 67 5.94 0.78 4.88
C ILE A 67 7.13 1.40 4.15
N VAL A 68 7.56 2.57 4.57
CA VAL A 68 8.68 3.27 3.95
C VAL A 68 9.82 3.43 4.94
N GLN A 69 11.03 3.04 4.54
CA GLN A 69 12.24 3.35 5.30
C GLN A 69 12.75 4.75 4.92
N HIS A 70 12.04 5.79 5.36
CA HIS A 70 12.40 7.19 5.10
C HIS A 70 12.09 8.10 6.32
N PRO A 71 12.89 9.15 6.60
CA PRO A 71 12.64 10.05 7.73
C PRO A 71 11.29 10.77 7.73
N SER A 72 10.62 10.87 6.59
CA SER A 72 9.29 11.50 6.48
C SER A 72 8.18 10.70 7.19
N GLY A 73 8.44 9.45 7.57
CA GLY A 73 7.50 8.62 8.31
C GLY A 73 7.49 7.17 7.81
N PRO A 74 7.02 6.24 8.66
CA PRO A 74 7.04 4.81 8.37
C PRO A 74 5.97 4.38 7.35
N PHE A 75 4.99 5.23 7.02
CA PHE A 75 3.91 4.91 6.09
C PHE A 75 3.93 5.83 4.88
N PHE A 76 3.64 5.29 3.70
CA PHE A 76 3.50 6.10 2.50
C PHE A 76 2.18 6.89 2.51
N ARG A 77 2.27 8.22 2.36
CA ARG A 77 1.12 9.10 2.17
C ARG A 77 1.52 10.37 1.44
N LEU A 78 0.66 10.86 0.55
CA LEU A 78 0.78 12.19 -0.03
C LEU A 78 0.19 13.26 0.89
N ASN A 79 0.72 14.48 0.85
CA ASN A 79 0.01 15.62 1.42
C ASN A 79 -1.11 16.12 0.47
N GLY A 80 -1.96 17.02 0.94
CA GLY A 80 -3.11 17.49 0.16
C GLY A 80 -2.75 18.14 -1.19
N GLN A 81 -1.61 18.84 -1.28
CA GLN A 81 -1.16 19.41 -2.55
C GLN A 81 -0.66 18.33 -3.51
N GLU A 82 0.16 17.39 -3.02
CA GLU A 82 0.65 16.27 -3.80
C GLU A 82 -0.51 15.39 -4.32
N TRP A 83 -1.52 15.17 -3.49
CA TRP A 83 -2.75 14.46 -3.88
C TRP A 83 -3.54 15.20 -4.96
N SER A 84 -3.74 16.51 -4.80
CA SER A 84 -4.41 17.34 -5.81
C SER A 84 -3.70 17.26 -7.17
N ASP A 85 -2.38 17.33 -7.16
CA ASP A 85 -1.57 17.18 -8.38
C ASP A 85 -1.67 15.76 -8.97
N ALA A 86 -1.75 14.73 -8.11
CA ALA A 86 -1.91 13.34 -8.52
C ALA A 86 -3.24 13.07 -9.21
N VAL A 87 -4.35 13.45 -8.58
CA VAL A 87 -5.70 13.28 -9.12
C VAL A 87 -5.91 14.07 -10.41
N LYS A 88 -5.30 15.25 -10.53
CA LYS A 88 -5.34 16.03 -11.78
C LYS A 88 -4.71 15.26 -12.96
N LYS A 89 -3.70 14.44 -12.71
CA LYS A 89 -3.03 13.63 -13.75
C LYS A 89 -3.66 12.25 -13.93
N TYR A 90 -4.13 11.65 -12.85
CA TYR A 90 -4.73 10.32 -12.81
C TYR A 90 -6.12 10.41 -12.16
N PRO A 91 -7.15 10.86 -12.91
CA PRO A 91 -8.50 11.01 -12.37
C PRO A 91 -9.09 9.72 -11.81
N GLU A 92 -8.66 8.56 -12.33
CA GLU A 92 -9.09 7.24 -11.88
C GLU A 92 -8.72 6.94 -10.42
N LEU A 93 -7.82 7.73 -9.81
CA LEU A 93 -7.52 7.64 -8.38
C LEU A 93 -8.73 7.95 -7.49
N LEU A 94 -9.74 8.64 -8.03
CA LEU A 94 -11.01 8.95 -7.39
C LEU A 94 -12.08 7.89 -7.61
N ASP A 95 -11.86 6.91 -8.49
CA ASP A 95 -12.88 5.91 -8.79
C ASP A 95 -13.18 5.10 -7.52
N GLU A 96 -14.46 4.90 -7.25
CA GLU A 96 -14.92 4.02 -6.18
C GLU A 96 -14.63 2.57 -6.57
N ILE A 97 -13.49 2.06 -6.14
CA ILE A 97 -13.16 0.63 -6.22
C ILE A 97 -13.77 -0.05 -4.99
N ASN A 98 -14.13 -1.33 -5.08
CA ASN A 98 -14.62 -2.17 -3.96
C ASN A 98 -13.57 -2.43 -2.86
N ILE A 99 -12.66 -1.49 -2.64
CA ILE A 99 -11.57 -1.57 -1.68
C ILE A 99 -11.51 -0.24 -0.93
N ASN A 100 -11.47 -0.31 0.40
CA ASN A 100 -11.41 0.90 1.22
C ASN A 100 -9.96 1.41 1.30
N TYR A 101 -9.60 2.33 0.42
CA TYR A 101 -8.30 3.01 0.49
C TYR A 101 -8.26 4.03 1.63
N GLU A 102 -7.12 4.11 2.29
CA GLU A 102 -6.80 5.24 3.15
C GLU A 102 -6.60 6.50 2.31
N GLU A 103 -7.07 7.63 2.83
CA GLU A 103 -7.01 8.92 2.15
C GLU A 103 -5.56 9.32 1.84
N TYR A 104 -5.30 9.69 0.58
CA TYR A 104 -3.99 10.09 0.06
C TYR A 104 -2.91 8.99 0.08
N SER A 105 -3.33 7.73 0.18
CA SER A 105 -2.43 6.58 0.24
C SER A 105 -2.79 5.50 -0.80
N ALA A 106 -1.90 4.52 -0.90
CA ALA A 106 -2.14 3.21 -1.52
C ALA A 106 -2.45 2.13 -0.47
N THR A 107 -2.34 2.44 0.83
CA THR A 107 -2.81 1.57 1.92
C THR A 107 -4.31 1.36 1.78
N ALA A 108 -4.77 0.13 1.98
CA ALA A 108 -6.18 -0.20 1.94
C ALA A 108 -6.57 -1.23 3.02
N PHE A 109 -7.86 -1.31 3.31
CA PHE A 109 -8.39 -2.21 4.33
C PHE A 109 -9.72 -2.85 3.93
N ILE A 110 -9.96 -4.04 4.49
CA ILE A 110 -11.19 -4.82 4.30
C ILE A 110 -11.74 -5.30 5.64
N ASN A 111 -13.05 -5.37 5.76
CA ASN A 111 -13.74 -5.91 6.92
C ASN A 111 -13.94 -7.42 6.73
N ILE A 112 -13.27 -8.22 7.56
CA ILE A 112 -13.33 -9.68 7.44
C ILE A 112 -14.74 -10.17 7.74
N GLY A 113 -15.27 -11.00 6.84
CA GLY A 113 -16.63 -11.54 6.88
C GLY A 113 -17.70 -10.64 6.27
N VAL A 114 -17.29 -9.51 5.69
CA VAL A 114 -18.16 -8.60 4.92
C VAL A 114 -17.58 -8.40 3.52
N ASP A 115 -16.30 -8.06 3.46
CA ASP A 115 -15.57 -7.74 2.24
C ASP A 115 -14.76 -8.96 1.77
N ASP A 116 -14.47 -9.03 0.47
CA ASP A 116 -13.60 -10.05 -0.11
C ASP A 116 -12.14 -9.84 0.30
N TYR A 117 -11.38 -10.94 0.40
CA TYR A 117 -9.94 -10.89 0.69
C TYR A 117 -9.16 -10.19 -0.44
N PHE A 118 -7.99 -9.65 -0.10
CA PHE A 118 -7.04 -9.11 -1.09
C PHE A 118 -6.56 -10.25 -2.01
N GLY A 119 -7.17 -10.35 -3.19
CA GLY A 119 -6.70 -11.22 -4.26
C GLY A 119 -5.51 -10.61 -5.00
N ASN A 120 -4.80 -11.42 -5.79
CA ASN A 120 -3.64 -10.96 -6.55
C ASN A 120 -3.93 -9.71 -7.39
N GLU A 121 -5.06 -9.67 -8.10
CA GLU A 121 -5.45 -8.51 -8.92
C GLU A 121 -5.59 -7.23 -8.08
N ILE A 122 -6.19 -7.34 -6.89
CA ILE A 122 -6.33 -6.21 -5.97
C ILE A 122 -4.96 -5.72 -5.51
N VAL A 123 -4.06 -6.65 -5.15
CA VAL A 123 -2.70 -6.29 -4.75
C VAL A 123 -1.96 -5.61 -5.90
N LEU A 124 -2.11 -6.08 -7.14
CA LEU A 124 -1.53 -5.44 -8.32
C LEU A 124 -2.08 -4.03 -8.56
N ASP A 125 -3.39 -3.84 -8.42
CA ASP A 125 -4.03 -2.52 -8.51
C ASP A 125 -3.54 -1.57 -7.40
N GLN A 126 -3.31 -2.08 -6.19
CA GLN A 126 -2.69 -1.31 -5.10
C GLN A 126 -1.26 -0.88 -5.45
N PHE A 127 -0.47 -1.74 -6.09
CA PHE A 127 0.87 -1.39 -6.56
C PHE A 127 0.84 -0.35 -7.68
N ASP A 128 -0.06 -0.48 -8.66
CA ASP A 128 -0.21 0.52 -9.71
C ASP A 128 -0.60 1.89 -9.12
N ARG A 129 -1.53 1.88 -8.16
CA ARG A 129 -1.88 3.08 -7.38
C ARG A 129 -0.65 3.66 -6.67
N LEU A 130 0.12 2.84 -5.97
CA LEU A 130 1.36 3.28 -5.30
C LEU A 130 2.32 3.97 -6.29
N PHE A 131 2.60 3.35 -7.44
CA PHE A 131 3.53 3.93 -8.43
C PHE A 131 3.02 5.21 -9.08
N LYS A 132 1.70 5.36 -9.24
CA LYS A 132 1.11 6.64 -9.65
C LYS A 132 1.37 7.71 -8.59
N LEU A 133 1.16 7.40 -7.32
CA LEU A 133 1.32 8.34 -6.21
C LEU A 133 2.79 8.69 -5.94
N LEU A 134 3.71 7.74 -6.04
CA LEU A 134 5.16 7.95 -5.81
C LEU A 134 5.74 9.07 -6.68
N LYS A 135 5.20 9.26 -7.89
CA LYS A 135 5.61 10.32 -8.82
C LYS A 135 5.39 11.74 -8.27
N PHE A 136 4.56 11.90 -7.24
CA PHE A 136 4.21 13.19 -6.64
C PHE A 136 4.82 13.42 -5.27
N LYS A 137 5.40 12.40 -4.64
CA LYS A 137 6.00 12.53 -3.31
C LYS A 137 7.28 13.36 -3.40
N LYS A 138 7.23 14.62 -2.95
CA LYS A 138 8.34 15.57 -3.11
C LYS A 138 9.59 15.14 -2.36
N ASP A 139 9.41 14.56 -1.18
CA ASP A 139 10.50 14.06 -0.34
C ASP A 139 11.31 12.96 -1.04
N PHE A 140 10.68 12.23 -1.97
CA PHE A 140 11.30 11.09 -2.67
C PHE A 140 11.90 11.51 -4.01
N LYS A 141 11.83 12.80 -4.36
CA LYS A 141 12.41 13.31 -5.59
C LYS A 141 13.91 13.02 -5.62
N ASN A 142 14.40 12.56 -6.78
CA ASN A 142 15.80 12.18 -7.01
C ASN A 142 16.29 10.99 -6.16
N HIS A 143 15.40 10.26 -5.49
CA HIS A 143 15.74 9.00 -4.85
C HIS A 143 15.43 7.85 -5.81
N LEU A 144 16.21 6.79 -5.68
CA LEU A 144 15.81 5.49 -6.20
C LEU A 144 14.75 4.90 -5.27
N ILE A 145 13.81 4.15 -5.82
CA ILE A 145 12.79 3.45 -5.03
C ILE A 145 12.96 1.98 -5.31
N ASP A 146 13.16 1.22 -4.23
CA ASP A 146 13.19 -0.23 -4.24
C ASP A 146 11.95 -0.73 -3.49
N ALA A 147 11.04 -1.35 -4.24
CA ALA A 147 9.80 -1.88 -3.71
C ALA A 147 9.97 -3.39 -3.50
N THR A 148 10.01 -3.81 -2.24
CA THR A 148 10.05 -5.22 -1.86
C THR A 148 8.65 -5.68 -1.49
N VAL A 149 8.22 -6.75 -2.12
CA VAL A 149 6.93 -7.40 -1.85
C VAL A 149 7.25 -8.71 -1.16
N ASP A 150 6.77 -8.89 0.07
CA ASP A 150 6.79 -10.23 0.64
C ASP A 150 5.72 -11.06 -0.08
N ASN A 151 6.16 -12.01 -0.91
CA ASN A 151 5.28 -12.99 -1.49
C ASN A 151 4.89 -13.99 -0.40
N ALA A 152 4.05 -13.55 0.54
CA ALA A 152 3.37 -14.43 1.47
C ALA A 152 2.49 -15.36 0.63
N ARG A 153 3.04 -16.51 0.23
CA ARG A 153 2.27 -17.62 -0.31
C ARG A 153 1.32 -18.01 0.80
N THR A 154 0.07 -17.57 0.70
CA THR A 154 -1.03 -18.11 1.49
C THR A 154 -1.08 -19.59 1.15
N HIS A 155 -0.42 -20.39 1.98
CA HIS A 155 -0.74 -21.80 2.08
C HIS A 155 -2.20 -21.81 2.47
N THR A 156 -3.06 -22.16 1.51
CA THR A 156 -4.45 -22.51 1.78
C THR A 156 -4.40 -23.47 2.95
N ALA A 157 -4.92 -23.04 4.10
CA ALA A 157 -5.13 -23.95 5.21
C ALA A 157 -6.10 -25.02 4.68
N LYS A 158 -5.58 -26.23 4.46
CA LYS A 158 -6.41 -27.41 4.20
C LYS A 158 -7.17 -27.77 5.46
#